data_AF-A0A819T5Q7-F1
#
_entry.id   AF-A0A819T5Q7-F1
#
_cell.length_a   1.000
_cell.length_b   1.000
_cell.length_c   1.000
_cell.angle_alpha   90.00
_cell.angle_beta   90.00
_cell.angle_gamma   90.00
#
_symmetry.space_group_name_H-M   'P 1'
#
loop_
_entity.id
_entity.type
_entity.pdbx_description
1 polymer ?
#
loop_
_entity_poly.entity_id
_entity_poly.type
_entity_poly.pdbx_seq_one_letter_code
_entity_poly.pdbx_strand_id
1 'polypeptide(L)'
;MQIPLFLFGFISLYSTASSDDTVIIYPSSDNQQTLQQIINYVANHTTILIKPGIYTESIVIEKKSVSIIAQNSDQVVKFQPSLNNIAVLYRNGGGGQVKGILFTGKNATGISGSRNDQEKPPGMIEISNCTFTDIGNGVINRFTQISIVGVVVSRAQWLSIELRGLIKDPLTTVHDIFILDSGNGLILRETHGVFIFWNILCRNNENGGLIIYDTLSGPLAIVESTFDNNRIANVFISNSYAVTVLDSVIKNARSKSDDTYGDGFVAMKNKETIELRTSAVYDNYRAGVSVWGGRLIVVNSHLRGHKFDLNYETIDGIPGDFDGSTGNVCSDYPPRDICAAVSSALEPPRPISPTS
;
A
#
# COMPACT_ATOMS: atom_id res chain seq x y z
N MET A 1 -2.01 70.69 4.37
CA MET A 1 -2.31 69.36 4.94
C MET A 1 -1.88 68.33 3.90
N GLN A 2 -0.65 67.81 4.02
CA GLN A 2 -0.06 66.84 3.09
C GLN A 2 -0.40 65.43 3.57
N ILE A 3 -0.98 64.62 2.69
CA ILE A 3 -1.21 63.19 2.91
C ILE A 3 -0.10 62.45 2.13
N PRO A 4 0.68 61.54 2.76
CA PRO A 4 1.68 60.77 2.04
C PRO A 4 1.00 59.63 1.29
N LEU A 5 1.29 59.55 -0.01
CA LEU A 5 0.87 58.48 -0.90
C LEU A 5 1.78 57.26 -0.64
N PHE A 6 1.27 56.23 0.05
CA PHE A 6 1.97 54.96 0.17
C PHE A 6 1.86 54.18 -1.15
N LEU A 7 3.00 54.02 -1.81
CA LEU A 7 3.16 53.22 -3.01
C LEU A 7 3.21 51.74 -2.61
N PHE A 8 2.08 51.04 -2.64
CA PHE A 8 2.06 49.58 -2.63
C PHE A 8 2.36 49.08 -4.05
N GLY A 9 3.56 48.52 -4.23
CA GLY A 9 3.93 47.83 -5.46
C GLY A 9 3.09 46.56 -5.62
N PHE A 10 2.03 46.64 -6.43
CA PHE A 10 1.35 45.47 -6.94
C PHE A 10 2.21 44.85 -8.05
N ILE A 11 2.78 43.68 -7.78
CA ILE A 11 3.28 42.79 -8.83
C ILE A 11 2.06 42.28 -9.60
N SER A 12 1.83 42.85 -10.78
CA SER A 12 0.81 42.38 -11.72
C SER A 12 1.36 41.15 -12.45
N LEU A 13 0.92 39.96 -12.04
CA LEU A 13 1.10 38.72 -12.78
C LEU A 13 -0.26 38.32 -13.37
N TYR A 14 -0.60 38.89 -14.53
CA TYR A 14 -1.56 38.27 -15.44
C TYR A 14 -0.76 37.53 -16.51
N SER A 15 -0.54 36.24 -16.27
CA SER A 15 -0.09 35.28 -17.29
C SER A 15 -1.31 34.47 -17.72
N THR A 16 -1.62 34.51 -19.01
CA THR A 16 -2.56 33.58 -19.66
C THR A 16 -1.91 32.21 -19.66
N ALA A 17 -2.52 31.26 -18.95
CA ALA A 17 -2.01 29.91 -18.69
C ALA A 17 -1.45 29.22 -19.96
N SER A 18 -0.13 29.27 -20.07
CA SER A 18 0.69 28.34 -20.83
C SER A 18 0.73 27.02 -20.05
N SER A 19 0.51 25.90 -20.72
CA SER A 19 0.30 24.57 -20.13
C SER A 19 1.47 23.96 -19.35
N ASP A 20 2.53 24.71 -19.06
CA ASP A 20 3.75 24.20 -18.43
C ASP A 20 4.38 25.22 -17.47
N ASP A 21 3.58 25.74 -16.54
CA ASP A 21 4.16 26.50 -15.42
C ASP A 21 5.01 25.53 -14.58
N THR A 22 6.32 25.69 -14.70
CA THR A 22 7.31 24.97 -13.90
C THR A 22 7.92 25.92 -12.88
N VAL A 23 7.83 25.59 -11.60
CA VAL A 23 8.45 26.36 -10.51
C VAL A 23 9.61 25.56 -9.93
N ILE A 24 10.78 26.18 -9.81
CA ILE A 24 11.97 25.56 -9.21
C ILE A 24 12.13 26.06 -7.78
N ILE A 25 12.31 25.14 -6.83
CA ILE A 25 12.39 25.44 -5.40
C ILE A 25 13.71 24.96 -4.82
N TYR A 26 14.28 25.77 -3.94
CA TYR A 26 15.48 25.46 -3.16
C TYR A 26 15.09 25.14 -1.71
N PRO A 27 15.88 24.33 -0.99
CA PRO A 27 15.66 24.10 0.44
C PRO A 27 15.75 25.43 1.19
N SER A 28 14.82 25.65 2.12
CA SER A 28 14.68 26.92 2.83
C SER A 28 15.98 27.30 3.52
N SER A 29 16.57 28.43 3.12
CA SER A 29 17.43 29.26 3.96
C SER A 29 16.57 30.35 4.59
N ASP A 30 17.01 30.97 5.69
CA ASP A 30 16.24 31.82 6.63
C ASP A 30 15.34 32.93 6.05
N ASN A 31 15.31 33.16 4.73
CA ASN A 31 14.45 34.14 4.04
C ASN A 31 13.74 33.63 2.76
N GLN A 32 13.69 32.31 2.50
CA GLN A 32 13.02 31.77 1.31
C GLN A 32 11.56 31.41 1.55
N GLN A 33 10.71 31.62 0.54
CA GLN A 33 9.32 31.15 0.53
C GLN A 33 9.26 29.64 0.83
N THR A 34 8.33 29.22 1.66
CA THR A 34 8.14 27.80 1.96
C THR A 34 7.47 27.09 0.78
N LEU A 35 7.65 25.76 0.67
CA LEU A 35 6.97 24.96 -0.34
C LEU A 35 5.45 25.10 -0.23
N GLN A 36 4.90 25.16 0.99
CA GLN A 36 3.47 25.40 1.18
C GLN A 36 3.01 26.75 0.59
N GLN A 37 3.79 27.83 0.78
CA GLN A 37 3.45 29.14 0.24
C GLN A 37 3.39 29.10 -1.29
N ILE A 38 4.33 28.37 -1.91
CA ILE A 38 4.35 28.20 -3.37
C ILE A 38 3.16 27.37 -3.83
N ILE A 39 2.87 26.23 -3.18
CA ILE A 39 1.69 25.40 -3.47
C ILE A 39 0.40 26.22 -3.41
N ASN A 40 0.28 27.13 -2.45
CA ASN A 40 -0.89 28.01 -2.32
C ASN A 40 -1.04 28.96 -3.50
N TYR A 41 0.06 29.49 -4.03
CA TYR A 41 0.07 30.49 -5.10
C TYR A 41 -0.03 29.91 -6.51
N VAL A 42 0.55 28.73 -6.76
CA VAL A 42 0.58 28.15 -8.10
C VAL A 42 -0.79 27.76 -8.63
N ALA A 43 -0.90 27.74 -9.96
CA ALA A 43 -2.09 27.31 -10.69
C ALA A 43 -2.35 25.81 -10.51
N ASN A 44 -3.53 25.38 -10.94
CA ASN A 44 -3.85 23.97 -11.05
C ASN A 44 -3.00 23.31 -12.15
N HIS A 45 -2.53 22.09 -11.92
CA HIS A 45 -1.64 21.31 -12.77
C HIS A 45 -0.20 21.86 -12.92
N THR A 46 0.23 22.80 -12.07
CA THR A 46 1.62 23.26 -12.05
C THR A 46 2.59 22.14 -11.65
N THR A 47 3.75 22.10 -12.29
CA THR A 47 4.88 21.25 -11.88
C THR A 47 5.86 22.03 -11.02
N ILE A 48 6.17 21.49 -9.85
CA ILE A 48 7.15 22.01 -8.91
C ILE A 48 8.36 21.09 -8.92
N LEU A 49 9.48 21.61 -9.43
CA LEU A 49 10.78 20.94 -9.37
C LEU A 49 11.48 21.31 -8.06
N ILE A 50 11.75 20.31 -7.24
CA ILE A 50 12.41 20.48 -5.95
C ILE A 50 13.89 20.17 -6.10
N LYS A 51 14.75 21.14 -5.80
CA LYS A 51 16.20 20.94 -5.77
C LYS A 51 16.61 20.02 -4.62
N PRO A 52 17.72 19.29 -4.73
CA PRO A 52 18.26 18.47 -3.65
C PRO A 52 18.46 19.26 -2.35
N GLY A 53 18.13 18.63 -1.23
CA GLY A 53 18.12 19.29 0.08
C GLY A 53 17.23 18.58 1.10
N ILE A 54 17.22 19.11 2.32
CA ILE A 54 16.36 18.63 3.41
C ILE A 54 15.22 19.63 3.60
N TYR A 55 13.98 19.14 3.51
CA TYR A 55 12.74 19.88 3.68
C TYR A 55 12.06 19.38 4.95
N THR A 56 11.98 20.23 5.97
CA THR A 56 11.40 19.88 7.28
C THR A 56 9.94 20.29 7.44
N GLU A 57 9.35 20.89 6.40
CA GLU A 57 7.96 21.35 6.42
C GLU A 57 6.98 20.23 6.05
N SER A 58 5.73 20.42 6.48
CA SER A 58 4.57 19.64 6.05
C SER A 58 3.81 20.43 5.00
N ILE A 59 3.34 19.76 3.95
CA ILE A 59 2.56 20.39 2.89
C ILE A 59 1.16 19.80 2.77
N VAL A 60 0.22 20.65 2.40
CA VAL A 60 -1.19 20.36 2.16
C VAL A 60 -1.54 20.76 0.73
N ILE A 61 -2.06 19.80 -0.03
CA ILE A 61 -2.57 20.00 -1.39
C ILE A 61 -4.09 19.85 -1.33
N GLU A 62 -4.79 20.95 -1.58
CA GLU A 62 -6.24 21.04 -1.49
C GLU A 62 -6.82 21.78 -2.71
N LYS A 63 -7.95 21.29 -3.26
CA LYS A 63 -8.71 21.90 -4.38
C LYS A 63 -7.93 22.09 -5.69
N LYS A 64 -6.70 21.62 -5.79
CA LYS A 64 -5.86 21.69 -6.99
C LYS A 64 -4.98 20.44 -7.14
N SER A 65 -4.56 20.16 -8.36
CA SER A 65 -3.58 19.16 -8.72
C SER A 65 -2.21 19.82 -8.86
N VAL A 66 -1.17 19.29 -8.21
CA VAL A 66 0.19 19.81 -8.31
C VAL A 66 1.16 18.63 -8.40
N SER A 67 2.12 18.70 -9.32
CA SER A 67 3.18 17.71 -9.44
C SER A 67 4.42 18.17 -8.67
N ILE A 68 4.93 17.34 -7.78
CA ILE A 68 6.11 17.62 -6.97
C ILE A 68 7.19 16.60 -7.33
N ILE A 69 8.25 17.07 -7.99
CA ILE A 69 9.24 16.21 -8.64
C ILE A 69 10.65 16.60 -8.16
N ALA A 70 11.41 15.63 -7.67
CA ALA A 70 12.82 15.84 -7.35
C ALA A 70 13.62 16.17 -8.62
N GLN A 71 14.41 17.24 -8.56
CA GLN A 71 15.24 17.70 -9.65
C GLN A 71 16.59 16.98 -9.61
N ASN A 72 16.80 16.07 -10.57
CA ASN A 72 17.93 15.14 -10.73
C ASN A 72 17.84 13.90 -9.83
N SER A 73 17.97 12.72 -10.43
CA SER A 73 17.91 11.41 -9.75
C SER A 73 19.07 11.13 -8.81
N ASP A 74 20.21 11.79 -9.02
CA ASP A 74 21.48 11.40 -8.39
C ASP A 74 21.70 12.09 -7.04
N GLN A 75 20.83 13.03 -6.68
CA GLN A 75 20.92 13.81 -5.46
C GLN A 75 19.60 13.73 -4.69
N VAL A 76 19.68 13.67 -3.37
CA VAL A 76 18.52 13.35 -2.53
C VAL A 76 17.71 14.61 -2.22
N VAL A 77 16.42 14.57 -2.59
CA VAL A 77 15.38 15.44 -2.02
C VAL A 77 14.76 14.72 -0.83
N LYS A 78 14.98 15.23 0.38
CA LYS A 78 14.55 14.58 1.62
C LYS A 78 13.46 15.37 2.30
N PHE A 79 12.28 14.77 2.48
CA PHE A 79 11.26 15.28 3.40
C PHE A 79 11.45 14.64 4.78
N GLN A 80 11.57 15.49 5.80
CA GLN A 80 11.76 15.12 7.18
C GLN A 80 10.84 15.96 8.08
N PRO A 81 9.51 15.75 8.02
CA PRO A 81 8.57 16.45 8.89
C PRO A 81 8.88 16.15 10.37
N SER A 82 8.43 17.04 11.25
CA SER A 82 8.55 16.82 12.69
C SER A 82 7.70 15.64 13.19
N LEU A 83 7.95 15.22 14.43
CA LEU A 83 7.29 14.06 15.06
C LEU A 83 5.76 14.13 14.90
N ASN A 84 5.15 13.02 14.49
CA ASN A 84 3.70 12.87 14.29
C ASN A 84 3.07 13.75 13.19
N ASN A 85 3.87 14.40 12.35
CA ASN A 85 3.37 15.16 11.20
C ASN A 85 3.33 14.34 9.91
N ILE A 86 2.55 14.83 8.95
CA ILE A 86 2.41 14.27 7.61
C ILE A 86 3.27 15.12 6.67
N ALA A 87 4.18 14.51 5.89
CA ALA A 87 4.99 15.27 4.94
C ALA A 87 4.12 15.84 3.82
N VAL A 88 3.29 15.00 3.18
CA VAL A 88 2.34 15.43 2.13
C VAL A 88 0.93 14.97 2.46
N LEU A 89 0.02 15.92 2.66
CA LEU A 89 -1.38 15.68 2.91
C LEU A 89 -2.25 16.15 1.73
N TYR A 90 -2.98 15.23 1.12
CA TYR A 90 -3.98 15.56 0.12
C TYR A 90 -5.38 15.69 0.76
N ARG A 91 -6.10 16.76 0.43
CA ARG A 91 -7.48 17.04 0.91
C ARG A 91 -8.39 17.49 -0.22
N ASN A 92 -9.70 17.29 -0.05
CA ASN A 92 -10.79 17.92 -0.82
C ASN A 92 -10.46 18.22 -2.30
N GLY A 93 -10.38 17.16 -3.11
CA GLY A 93 -10.09 17.28 -4.54
C GLY A 93 -8.65 17.62 -4.91
N GLY A 94 -7.74 17.74 -3.93
CA GLY A 94 -6.31 17.84 -4.15
C GLY A 94 -5.76 16.58 -4.81
N GLY A 95 -4.83 16.73 -5.75
CA GLY A 95 -4.24 15.60 -6.48
C GLY A 95 -2.88 15.93 -7.09
N GLY A 96 -2.44 15.12 -8.04
CA GLY A 96 -1.20 15.35 -8.79
C GLY A 96 -0.17 14.25 -8.59
N GLN A 97 1.11 14.60 -8.64
CA GLN A 97 2.19 13.62 -8.65
C GLN A 97 3.21 13.89 -7.54
N VAL A 98 3.80 12.84 -6.98
CA VAL A 98 5.00 12.91 -6.14
C VAL A 98 6.03 11.95 -6.70
N LYS A 99 7.20 12.47 -7.07
CA LYS A 99 8.22 11.68 -7.79
C LYS A 99 9.64 11.89 -7.28
N GLY A 100 10.35 10.78 -7.04
CA GLY A 100 11.80 10.80 -6.77
C GLY A 100 12.17 11.32 -5.39
N ILE A 101 11.26 11.30 -4.41
CA ILE A 101 11.46 11.88 -3.09
C ILE A 101 11.80 10.81 -2.05
N LEU A 102 12.75 11.13 -1.17
CA LEU A 102 13.04 10.38 0.04
C LEU A 102 12.24 10.94 1.22
N PHE A 103 11.40 10.11 1.83
CA PHE A 103 10.66 10.43 3.06
C PHE A 103 11.31 9.72 4.25
N THR A 104 11.60 10.49 5.31
CA THR A 104 12.09 9.95 6.58
C THR A 104 11.44 10.68 7.75
N GLY A 105 11.49 10.10 8.94
CA GLY A 105 11.08 10.79 10.14
C GLY A 105 10.37 9.83 11.07
N LYS A 106 11.00 9.53 12.21
CA LYS A 106 10.43 8.67 13.23
C LYS A 106 9.03 9.18 13.59
N ASN A 107 8.05 8.28 13.61
CA ASN A 107 6.65 8.54 13.90
C ASN A 107 5.94 9.52 12.92
N ALA A 108 6.58 9.95 11.85
CA ALA A 108 5.93 10.77 10.82
C ALA A 108 5.15 9.91 9.83
N THR A 109 4.26 10.53 9.06
CA THR A 109 3.65 9.94 7.87
C THR A 109 4.26 10.55 6.63
N GLY A 110 4.62 9.75 5.63
CA GLY A 110 5.11 10.23 4.34
C GLY A 110 3.99 10.92 3.57
N ILE A 111 3.09 10.13 2.99
CA ILE A 111 1.97 10.63 2.19
C ILE A 111 0.65 10.16 2.79
N SER A 112 -0.30 11.07 2.92
CA SER A 112 -1.64 10.76 3.40
C SER A 112 -2.70 11.35 2.48
N GLY A 113 -3.74 10.56 2.21
CA GLY A 113 -5.02 11.08 1.73
C GLY A 113 -5.85 11.71 2.86
N SER A 114 -7.11 12.05 2.57
CA SER A 114 -8.02 12.61 3.58
C SER A 114 -8.30 11.59 4.69
N ARG A 115 -8.31 12.07 5.93
CA ARG A 115 -8.65 11.29 7.14
C ARG A 115 -10.13 11.41 7.52
N ASN A 116 -10.86 12.34 6.92
CA ASN A 116 -12.21 12.69 7.33
C ASN A 116 -13.22 12.15 6.33
N ASP A 117 -14.09 11.27 6.80
CA ASP A 117 -15.17 10.65 6.02
C ASP A 117 -16.18 11.66 5.45
N GLN A 118 -16.23 12.87 6.02
CA GLN A 118 -17.09 13.95 5.56
C GLN A 118 -16.46 14.80 4.47
N GLU A 119 -15.14 14.69 4.25
CA GLU A 119 -14.47 15.45 3.21
C GLU A 119 -14.60 14.73 1.86
N LYS A 120 -14.72 15.52 0.79
CA LYS A 120 -14.55 14.98 -0.57
C LYS A 120 -13.16 14.33 -0.65
N PRO A 121 -13.05 13.08 -1.13
CA PRO A 121 -11.74 12.44 -1.21
C PRO A 121 -10.79 13.24 -2.12
N PRO A 122 -9.46 13.09 -1.93
CA PRO A 122 -8.46 13.59 -2.85
C PRO A 122 -8.73 13.13 -4.28
N GLY A 123 -8.36 13.96 -5.28
CA GLY A 123 -8.38 13.56 -6.68
C GLY A 123 -7.35 12.47 -7.01
N MET A 124 -7.12 12.24 -8.30
CA MET A 124 -6.11 11.28 -8.76
C MET A 124 -4.71 11.67 -8.26
N ILE A 125 -4.01 10.69 -7.68
CA ILE A 125 -2.64 10.85 -7.19
C ILE A 125 -1.74 9.78 -7.83
N GLU A 126 -0.56 10.19 -8.25
CA GLU A 126 0.50 9.30 -8.68
C GLU A 126 1.71 9.43 -7.75
N ILE A 127 2.23 8.30 -7.29
CA ILE A 127 3.44 8.24 -6.46
C ILE A 127 4.43 7.36 -7.22
N SER A 128 5.55 7.93 -7.68
CA SER A 128 6.53 7.18 -8.45
C SER A 128 7.96 7.35 -7.95
N ASN A 129 8.74 6.28 -7.94
CA ASN A 129 10.17 6.29 -7.59
C ASN A 129 10.47 6.97 -6.24
N CYS A 130 9.56 6.83 -5.26
CA CYS A 130 9.74 7.40 -3.93
C CYS A 130 10.27 6.34 -2.95
N THR A 131 11.07 6.78 -2.00
CA THR A 131 11.57 5.92 -0.91
C THR A 131 11.06 6.42 0.42
N PHE A 132 10.53 5.53 1.25
CA PHE A 132 10.09 5.79 2.62
C PHE A 132 10.97 4.95 3.54
N THR A 133 11.73 5.58 4.42
CA THR A 133 12.63 4.84 5.32
C THR A 133 12.70 5.48 6.69
N ASP A 134 12.77 4.65 7.74
CA ASP A 134 12.79 5.11 9.14
C ASP A 134 11.64 6.10 9.43
N ILE A 135 10.43 5.69 9.02
CA ILE A 135 9.22 6.51 9.08
C ILE A 135 8.16 5.86 9.97
N GLY A 136 7.21 6.63 10.48
CA GLY A 136 6.03 6.07 11.17
C GLY A 136 5.13 5.29 10.21
N ASN A 137 4.64 6.00 9.18
CA ASN A 137 3.80 5.45 8.12
C ASN A 137 4.30 5.87 6.73
N GLY A 138 4.22 5.00 5.73
CA GLY A 138 4.54 5.33 4.34
C GLY A 138 3.40 6.09 3.65
N VAL A 139 2.57 5.37 2.89
CA VAL A 139 1.41 5.91 2.16
C VAL A 139 0.12 5.40 2.78
N ILE A 140 -0.76 6.27 3.27
CA ILE A 140 -1.97 5.84 4.00
C ILE A 140 -3.23 6.64 3.64
N ASN A 141 -4.38 6.12 4.09
CA ASN A 141 -5.72 6.71 4.05
C ASN A 141 -6.41 6.70 2.66
N ARG A 142 -7.37 7.62 2.48
CA ARG A 142 -8.36 7.58 1.40
C ARG A 142 -7.97 8.42 0.20
N PHE A 143 -8.17 7.85 -0.99
CA PHE A 143 -7.96 8.49 -2.28
C PHE A 143 -9.15 8.18 -3.20
N THR A 144 -9.49 9.04 -4.18
CA THR A 144 -10.45 8.57 -5.22
C THR A 144 -9.80 7.57 -6.16
N GLN A 145 -8.54 7.83 -6.53
CA GLN A 145 -7.75 7.02 -7.45
C GLN A 145 -6.28 7.23 -7.10
N ILE A 146 -5.51 6.14 -7.13
CA ILE A 146 -4.08 6.19 -6.86
C ILE A 146 -3.32 5.29 -7.84
N SER A 147 -2.13 5.72 -8.25
CA SER A 147 -1.15 4.88 -8.94
C SER A 147 0.15 4.92 -8.16
N ILE A 148 0.74 3.76 -7.85
CA ILE A 148 1.99 3.65 -7.10
C ILE A 148 2.96 2.79 -7.89
N VAL A 149 4.13 3.35 -8.22
CA VAL A 149 5.11 2.72 -9.11
C VAL A 149 6.53 2.88 -8.58
N GLY A 150 7.30 1.80 -8.49
CA GLY A 150 8.74 1.89 -8.15
C GLY A 150 8.97 2.44 -6.75
N VAL A 151 8.08 2.14 -5.79
CA VAL A 151 8.16 2.67 -4.42
C VAL A 151 8.82 1.67 -3.50
N VAL A 152 9.77 2.16 -2.69
CA VAL A 152 10.42 1.40 -1.64
C VAL A 152 9.95 1.92 -0.29
N VAL A 153 9.43 1.04 0.57
CA VAL A 153 9.13 1.33 1.97
C VAL A 153 9.96 0.39 2.84
N SER A 154 10.79 0.93 3.72
CA SER A 154 11.61 0.13 4.62
C SER A 154 11.57 0.66 6.05
N ARG A 155 11.57 -0.23 7.04
CA ARG A 155 11.60 0.16 8.46
C ARG A 155 10.49 1.15 8.82
N ALA A 156 9.30 0.98 8.23
CA ALA A 156 8.13 1.74 8.67
C ALA A 156 7.65 1.17 10.00
N GLN A 157 7.48 2.01 11.02
CA GLN A 157 7.17 1.54 12.38
C GLN A 157 5.78 0.90 12.47
N TRP A 158 4.80 1.42 11.73
CA TRP A 158 3.41 0.97 11.81
C TRP A 158 2.89 0.46 10.47
N LEU A 159 2.61 1.36 9.51
CA LEU A 159 1.99 1.01 8.24
C LEU A 159 2.88 1.38 7.07
N SER A 160 3.21 0.43 6.19
CA SER A 160 3.99 0.75 4.99
C SER A 160 3.11 1.40 3.93
N ILE A 161 2.13 0.65 3.41
CA ILE A 161 1.14 1.18 2.48
C ILE A 161 -0.25 0.69 2.92
N GLU A 162 -1.17 1.61 3.15
CA GLU A 162 -2.59 1.33 3.37
C GLU A 162 -3.42 2.08 2.32
N LEU A 163 -4.17 1.33 1.53
CA LEU A 163 -5.17 1.85 0.61
C LEU A 163 -6.55 1.61 1.21
N ARG A 164 -7.18 2.69 1.68
CA ARG A 164 -8.51 2.63 2.31
C ARG A 164 -9.54 3.39 1.49
N GLY A 165 -10.78 2.90 1.42
CA GLY A 165 -11.91 3.74 1.00
C GLY A 165 -11.74 4.31 -0.41
N LEU A 166 -11.17 3.52 -1.33
CA LEU A 166 -11.05 3.92 -2.72
C LEU A 166 -12.45 3.89 -3.35
N ILE A 167 -12.90 5.08 -3.74
CA ILE A 167 -14.25 5.33 -4.23
C ILE A 167 -14.11 5.70 -5.71
N LYS A 168 -14.42 4.72 -6.59
CA LYS A 168 -14.87 4.83 -8.01
C LYS A 168 -14.03 4.03 -9.03
N ASP A 169 -14.66 3.73 -10.16
CA ASP A 169 -14.27 2.86 -11.29
C ASP A 169 -13.19 3.43 -12.25
N PRO A 170 -11.98 3.71 -11.79
CA PRO A 170 -10.87 3.33 -12.66
C PRO A 170 -10.02 2.22 -12.06
N LEU A 171 -9.44 1.44 -12.97
CA LEU A 171 -8.38 0.50 -12.70
C LEU A 171 -7.28 1.19 -11.85
N THR A 172 -7.03 0.65 -10.67
CA THR A 172 -5.92 1.04 -9.81
C THR A 172 -4.76 0.07 -10.00
N THR A 173 -3.61 0.60 -10.41
CA THR A 173 -2.38 -0.17 -10.62
C THR A 173 -1.36 0.16 -9.54
N VAL A 174 -0.82 -0.88 -8.92
CA VAL A 174 0.28 -0.79 -7.95
C VAL A 174 1.35 -1.77 -8.39
N HIS A 175 2.53 -1.28 -8.76
CA HIS A 175 3.58 -2.18 -9.23
C HIS A 175 4.99 -1.74 -8.89
N ASP A 176 5.93 -2.70 -8.93
CA ASP A 176 7.34 -2.50 -8.57
C ASP A 176 7.49 -1.93 -7.15
N ILE A 177 6.81 -2.56 -6.19
CA ILE A 177 6.79 -2.10 -4.79
C ILE A 177 7.65 -3.02 -3.93
N PHE A 178 8.49 -2.42 -3.09
CA PHE A 178 9.35 -3.16 -2.16
C PHE A 178 9.05 -2.71 -0.73
N ILE A 179 8.49 -3.60 0.10
CA ILE A 179 8.16 -3.34 1.50
C ILE A 179 9.00 -4.25 2.39
N LEU A 180 9.90 -3.67 3.19
CA LEU A 180 10.96 -4.38 3.90
C LEU A 180 11.03 -4.00 5.38
N ASP A 181 11.11 -5.00 6.27
CA ASP A 181 11.43 -4.81 7.69
C ASP A 181 10.49 -3.81 8.41
N SER A 182 9.21 -3.80 8.06
CA SER A 182 8.22 -2.86 8.59
C SER A 182 7.24 -3.50 9.58
N GLY A 183 6.46 -2.67 10.28
CA GLY A 183 5.36 -3.12 11.14
C GLY A 183 4.33 -3.93 10.35
N ASN A 184 3.67 -3.30 9.38
CA ASN A 184 2.76 -3.96 8.44
C ASN A 184 3.28 -3.79 7.01
N GLY A 185 2.99 -4.78 6.16
CA GLY A 185 3.26 -4.73 4.73
C GLY A 185 2.27 -3.84 3.96
N LEU A 186 1.63 -4.41 2.94
CA LEU A 186 0.61 -3.76 2.11
C LEU A 186 -0.79 -4.09 2.63
N ILE A 187 -1.62 -3.07 2.86
CA ILE A 187 -2.99 -3.23 3.32
C ILE A 187 -3.96 -2.65 2.29
N LEU A 188 -4.98 -3.42 1.93
CA LEU A 188 -6.14 -2.99 1.16
C LEU A 188 -7.40 -3.17 2.00
N ARG A 189 -8.14 -2.08 2.24
CA ARG A 189 -9.29 -2.09 3.14
C ARG A 189 -10.45 -1.26 2.62
N GLU A 190 -11.69 -1.74 2.75
CA GLU A 190 -12.89 -0.94 2.48
C GLU A 190 -12.85 -0.31 1.06
N THR A 191 -12.29 -1.01 0.08
CA THR A 191 -12.09 -0.49 -1.28
C THR A 191 -13.14 -0.97 -2.26
N HIS A 192 -13.38 -0.15 -3.28
CA HIS A 192 -14.18 -0.47 -4.44
C HIS A 192 -13.34 -0.26 -5.71
N GLY A 193 -13.50 -1.14 -6.70
CA GLY A 193 -12.91 -0.98 -8.03
C GLY A 193 -12.09 -2.19 -8.47
N VAL A 194 -11.44 -2.05 -9.63
CA VAL A 194 -10.55 -3.07 -10.18
C VAL A 194 -9.12 -2.77 -9.77
N PHE A 195 -8.41 -3.77 -9.24
CA PHE A 195 -7.04 -3.62 -8.77
C PHE A 195 -6.11 -4.60 -9.48
N ILE A 196 -4.93 -4.11 -9.85
CA ILE A 196 -3.82 -4.96 -10.30
C ILE A 196 -2.59 -4.61 -9.47
N PHE A 197 -2.15 -5.58 -8.69
CA PHE A 197 -0.89 -5.56 -7.96
C PHE A 197 0.12 -6.43 -8.72
N TRP A 198 1.25 -5.86 -9.11
CA TRP A 198 2.23 -6.56 -9.94
C TRP A 198 3.66 -6.33 -9.45
N ASN A 199 4.48 -7.39 -9.42
CA ASN A 199 5.88 -7.30 -9.01
C ASN A 199 6.05 -6.65 -7.61
N ILE A 200 5.30 -7.17 -6.63
CA ILE A 200 5.37 -6.71 -5.24
C ILE A 200 6.32 -7.61 -4.46
N LEU A 201 7.28 -7.04 -3.74
CA LEU A 201 8.06 -7.74 -2.73
C LEU A 201 7.68 -7.23 -1.34
N CYS A 202 7.03 -8.07 -0.52
CA CYS A 202 6.78 -7.78 0.89
C CYS A 202 7.55 -8.77 1.76
N ARG A 203 8.54 -8.29 2.52
CA ARG A 203 9.42 -9.14 3.30
C ARG A 203 9.70 -8.66 4.72
N ASN A 204 9.83 -9.61 5.64
CA ASN A 204 10.23 -9.40 7.04
C ASN A 204 9.28 -8.46 7.81
N ASN A 205 8.00 -8.41 7.47
CA ASN A 205 7.05 -7.55 8.18
C ASN A 205 6.51 -8.22 9.45
N GLU A 206 6.26 -7.43 10.50
CA GLU A 206 5.89 -7.93 11.84
C GLU A 206 4.41 -8.33 11.98
N ASN A 207 3.53 -7.81 11.13
CA ASN A 207 2.08 -8.09 11.20
C ASN A 207 1.51 -8.63 9.87
N GLY A 208 2.35 -9.00 8.91
CA GLY A 208 1.92 -9.64 7.67
C GLY A 208 2.43 -8.96 6.40
N GLY A 209 2.44 -9.70 5.29
CA GLY A 209 2.94 -9.24 3.99
C GLY A 209 1.90 -8.44 3.20
N LEU A 210 0.80 -9.09 2.81
CA LEU A 210 -0.36 -8.49 2.17
C LEU A 210 -1.62 -8.82 2.95
N ILE A 211 -2.38 -7.79 3.33
CA ILE A 211 -3.60 -7.92 4.11
C ILE A 211 -4.73 -7.24 3.34
N ILE A 212 -5.75 -8.01 3.00
CA ILE A 212 -6.91 -7.55 2.24
C ILE A 212 -8.15 -7.86 3.09
N TYR A 213 -8.92 -6.84 3.43
CA TYR A 213 -10.16 -7.08 4.16
C TYR A 213 -11.26 -6.07 3.88
N ASP A 214 -12.50 -6.55 3.95
CA ASP A 214 -13.70 -5.73 3.72
C ASP A 214 -13.67 -5.03 2.35
N THR A 215 -13.11 -5.65 1.31
CA THR A 215 -13.18 -5.10 -0.05
C THR A 215 -14.60 -5.31 -0.59
N LEU A 216 -15.25 -4.24 -0.98
CA LEU A 216 -16.70 -4.23 -1.15
C LEU A 216 -17.14 -4.56 -2.58
N SER A 217 -16.29 -4.33 -3.58
CA SER A 217 -16.61 -4.64 -4.98
C SER A 217 -15.41 -4.59 -5.91
N GLY A 218 -15.42 -5.45 -6.93
CA GLY A 218 -14.50 -5.44 -8.06
C GLY A 218 -13.34 -6.44 -7.93
N PRO A 219 -12.85 -7.00 -9.05
CA PRO A 219 -11.78 -7.99 -9.03
C PRO A 219 -10.42 -7.37 -8.64
N LEU A 220 -9.65 -8.12 -7.86
CA LEU A 220 -8.25 -7.85 -7.55
C LEU A 220 -7.36 -8.96 -8.12
N ALA A 221 -6.39 -8.59 -8.94
CA ALA A 221 -5.33 -9.48 -9.39
C ALA A 221 -4.01 -9.15 -8.69
N ILE A 222 -3.32 -10.17 -8.20
CA ILE A 222 -1.96 -10.10 -7.65
C ILE A 222 -1.09 -11.00 -8.51
N VAL A 223 -0.10 -10.42 -9.19
CA VAL A 223 0.64 -11.08 -10.26
C VAL A 223 2.14 -10.97 -9.98
N GLU A 224 2.89 -12.04 -10.22
CA GLU A 224 4.37 -12.07 -10.17
C GLU A 224 4.93 -11.44 -8.88
N SER A 225 4.31 -11.72 -7.75
CA SER A 225 4.64 -11.08 -6.47
C SER A 225 5.27 -12.06 -5.48
N THR A 226 6.13 -11.56 -4.60
CA THR A 226 6.80 -12.35 -3.56
C THR A 226 6.45 -11.85 -2.17
N PHE A 227 5.96 -12.75 -1.33
CA PHE A 227 5.67 -12.53 0.09
C PHE A 227 6.53 -13.48 0.91
N ASP A 228 7.51 -12.94 1.65
CA ASP A 228 8.56 -13.73 2.29
C ASP A 228 8.80 -13.34 3.74
N ASN A 229 8.89 -14.33 4.63
CA ASN A 229 9.35 -14.12 6.02
C ASN A 229 8.51 -13.12 6.83
N ASN A 230 7.24 -12.94 6.47
CA ASN A 230 6.31 -12.10 7.22
C ASN A 230 5.74 -12.89 8.40
N ARG A 231 5.51 -12.22 9.53
CA ARG A 231 4.84 -12.83 10.68
C ARG A 231 3.32 -12.83 10.45
N ILE A 232 2.58 -13.70 11.14
CA ILE A 232 1.12 -13.87 11.03
C ILE A 232 0.75 -14.61 9.74
N ALA A 233 0.85 -13.94 8.60
CA ALA A 233 0.63 -14.54 7.30
C ALA A 233 1.38 -13.77 6.21
N ASN A 234 1.74 -14.46 5.14
CA ASN A 234 2.30 -13.78 3.97
C ASN A 234 1.21 -13.07 3.17
N VAL A 235 0.09 -13.75 2.93
CA VAL A 235 -1.10 -13.19 2.28
C VAL A 235 -2.33 -13.54 3.12
N PHE A 236 -3.11 -12.52 3.48
CA PHE A 236 -4.33 -12.67 4.27
C PHE A 236 -5.50 -11.95 3.59
N ILE A 237 -6.53 -12.68 3.23
CA ILE A 237 -7.71 -12.17 2.52
C ILE A 237 -8.96 -12.51 3.33
N SER A 238 -9.69 -11.49 3.77
CA SER A 238 -10.89 -11.67 4.60
C SER A 238 -12.09 -10.87 4.11
N ASN A 239 -13.29 -11.44 4.12
CA ASN A 239 -14.54 -10.73 3.76
C ASN A 239 -14.38 -9.88 2.48
N SER A 240 -13.73 -10.45 1.47
CA SER A 240 -13.34 -9.75 0.25
C SER A 240 -14.11 -10.27 -0.96
N TYR A 241 -14.12 -9.48 -2.03
CA TYR A 241 -14.68 -9.87 -3.32
C TYR A 241 -13.69 -10.79 -4.07
N ALA A 242 -13.94 -11.10 -5.34
CA ALA A 242 -13.06 -11.96 -6.14
C ALA A 242 -11.60 -11.47 -6.13
N VAL A 243 -10.69 -12.29 -5.59
CA VAL A 243 -9.23 -12.07 -5.62
C VAL A 243 -8.56 -13.23 -6.33
N THR A 244 -7.67 -12.93 -7.25
CA THR A 244 -6.83 -13.91 -7.95
C THR A 244 -5.36 -13.61 -7.67
N VAL A 245 -4.64 -14.60 -7.17
CA VAL A 245 -3.18 -14.57 -7.02
C VAL A 245 -2.57 -15.51 -8.05
N LEU A 246 -1.68 -14.97 -8.88
CA LEU A 246 -1.13 -15.62 -10.05
C LEU A 246 0.39 -15.49 -10.08
N ASP A 247 1.08 -16.56 -10.48
CA ASP A 247 2.53 -16.59 -10.73
C ASP A 247 3.36 -16.01 -9.57
N SER A 248 2.90 -16.24 -8.34
CA SER A 248 3.46 -15.59 -7.14
C SER A 248 4.19 -16.59 -6.24
N VAL A 249 5.07 -16.06 -5.39
CA VAL A 249 5.88 -16.81 -4.43
C VAL A 249 5.49 -16.42 -3.00
N ILE A 250 5.07 -17.40 -2.20
CA ILE A 250 4.58 -17.19 -0.83
C ILE A 250 5.34 -18.12 0.11
N LYS A 251 6.23 -17.59 0.95
CA LYS A 251 7.16 -18.44 1.69
C LYS A 251 7.62 -17.97 3.05
N ASN A 252 8.08 -18.90 3.86
CA ASN A 252 8.70 -18.62 5.17
C ASN A 252 7.81 -17.82 6.13
N ALA A 253 6.47 -17.91 6.03
CA ALA A 253 5.60 -17.23 7.00
C ALA A 253 5.97 -17.66 8.43
N ARG A 254 6.14 -16.69 9.33
CA ARG A 254 6.56 -16.92 10.72
C ARG A 254 5.36 -16.92 11.67
N SER A 255 5.39 -17.79 12.67
CA SER A 255 4.48 -17.72 13.81
C SER A 255 4.73 -16.49 14.68
N LYS A 256 3.75 -16.19 15.53
CA LYS A 256 3.96 -15.37 16.72
C LYS A 256 4.71 -16.18 17.79
N SER A 257 5.10 -15.49 18.87
CA SER A 257 5.84 -16.09 20.00
C SER A 257 5.05 -17.13 20.80
N ASP A 258 3.74 -17.21 20.60
CA ASP A 258 2.84 -18.20 21.18
C ASP A 258 2.56 -19.37 20.21
N ASP A 259 3.38 -19.51 19.16
CA ASP A 259 3.25 -20.51 18.09
C ASP A 259 1.93 -20.47 17.32
N THR A 260 1.17 -19.38 17.45
CA THR A 260 -0.02 -19.15 16.64
C THR A 260 0.35 -18.51 15.30
N TYR A 261 -0.56 -18.64 14.32
CA TYR A 261 -0.39 -18.13 12.95
C TYR A 261 0.76 -18.77 12.17
N GLY A 262 1.31 -18.08 11.16
CA GLY A 262 2.40 -18.56 10.33
C GLY A 262 1.94 -19.30 9.06
N ASP A 263 0.76 -18.95 8.55
CA ASP A 263 0.25 -19.50 7.29
C ASP A 263 0.83 -18.74 6.09
N GLY A 264 1.07 -19.44 4.98
CA GLY A 264 1.45 -18.78 3.73
C GLY A 264 0.31 -17.92 3.21
N PHE A 265 -0.78 -18.55 2.80
CA PHE A 265 -1.96 -17.93 2.21
C PHE A 265 -3.20 -18.22 3.03
N VAL A 266 -3.93 -17.19 3.45
CA VAL A 266 -5.15 -17.32 4.24
C VAL A 266 -6.33 -16.69 3.50
N ALA A 267 -7.40 -17.46 3.32
CA ALA A 267 -8.71 -16.97 2.90
C ALA A 267 -9.72 -17.15 4.04
N MET A 268 -10.42 -16.10 4.45
CA MET A 268 -11.34 -16.15 5.58
C MET A 268 -12.66 -15.43 5.28
N LYS A 269 -13.80 -16.07 5.55
CA LYS A 269 -15.14 -15.49 5.43
C LYS A 269 -15.40 -14.78 4.09
N ASN A 270 -14.81 -15.28 3.01
CA ASN A 270 -14.99 -14.69 1.68
C ASN A 270 -16.32 -15.17 1.09
N LYS A 271 -17.12 -14.22 0.59
CA LYS A 271 -18.41 -14.53 -0.06
C LYS A 271 -18.22 -15.04 -1.48
N GLU A 272 -17.21 -14.50 -2.15
CA GLU A 272 -16.82 -14.90 -3.50
C GLU A 272 -15.66 -15.88 -3.46
N THR A 273 -15.44 -16.54 -4.59
CA THR A 273 -14.32 -17.45 -4.77
C THR A 273 -13.01 -16.67 -4.84
N ILE A 274 -12.06 -17.06 -4.01
CA ILE A 274 -10.66 -16.62 -4.11
C ILE A 274 -9.90 -17.67 -4.92
N GLU A 275 -8.91 -17.24 -5.70
CA GLU A 275 -8.10 -18.14 -6.53
C GLU A 275 -6.60 -17.95 -6.28
N LEU A 276 -5.87 -19.07 -6.20
CA LEU A 276 -4.42 -19.13 -6.19
C LEU A 276 -3.96 -20.01 -7.36
N ARG A 277 -3.26 -19.44 -8.33
CA ARG A 277 -2.93 -20.09 -9.60
C ARG A 277 -1.42 -20.04 -9.87
N THR A 278 -0.88 -21.14 -10.39
CA THR A 278 0.50 -21.23 -10.89
C THR A 278 1.53 -20.66 -9.91
N SER A 279 1.28 -20.81 -8.61
CA SER A 279 2.05 -20.14 -7.57
C SER A 279 2.87 -21.15 -6.78
N ALA A 280 3.97 -20.67 -6.18
CA ALA A 280 4.83 -21.47 -5.32
C ALA A 280 4.62 -21.06 -3.86
N VAL A 281 4.18 -22.01 -3.04
CA VAL A 281 3.95 -21.82 -1.61
C VAL A 281 4.87 -22.76 -0.85
N TYR A 282 5.83 -22.26 -0.07
CA TYR A 282 6.81 -23.14 0.58
C TYR A 282 7.33 -22.66 1.94
N ASP A 283 7.69 -23.62 2.80
CA ASP A 283 8.39 -23.38 4.07
C ASP A 283 7.66 -22.42 5.04
N ASN A 284 6.34 -22.30 4.94
CA ASN A 284 5.50 -21.58 5.91
C ASN A 284 5.33 -22.40 7.20
N TYR A 285 5.36 -21.72 8.34
CA TYR A 285 5.43 -22.34 9.66
C TYR A 285 4.29 -23.32 9.95
N ARG A 286 3.04 -22.96 9.59
CA ARG A 286 1.85 -23.75 9.93
C ARG A 286 1.23 -24.40 8.70
N ALA A 287 0.42 -23.67 7.94
CA ALA A 287 -0.17 -24.16 6.71
C ALA A 287 0.43 -23.44 5.48
N GLY A 288 0.51 -24.15 4.35
CA GLY A 288 0.75 -23.52 3.07
C GLY A 288 -0.40 -22.60 2.71
N VAL A 289 -1.58 -23.20 2.65
CA VAL A 289 -2.83 -22.52 2.31
C VAL A 289 -3.90 -22.90 3.34
N SER A 290 -4.62 -21.91 3.87
CA SER A 290 -5.72 -22.14 4.80
C SER A 290 -7.00 -21.40 4.43
N VAL A 291 -8.14 -22.06 4.61
CA VAL A 291 -9.48 -21.53 4.35
C VAL A 291 -10.33 -21.58 5.62
N TRP A 292 -10.89 -20.45 6.01
CA TRP A 292 -11.67 -20.26 7.23
C TRP A 292 -13.06 -19.77 6.88
N GLY A 293 -13.95 -20.69 6.54
CA GLY A 293 -15.28 -20.39 5.99
C GLY A 293 -15.24 -19.70 4.62
N GLY A 294 -15.84 -20.34 3.62
CA GLY A 294 -15.85 -19.89 2.23
C GLY A 294 -15.08 -20.83 1.31
N ARG A 295 -14.76 -20.37 0.10
CA ARG A 295 -14.15 -21.19 -0.95
C ARG A 295 -12.85 -20.60 -1.48
N LEU A 296 -11.85 -21.45 -1.66
CA LEU A 296 -10.59 -21.12 -2.33
C LEU A 296 -10.27 -22.16 -3.39
N ILE A 297 -10.00 -21.72 -4.61
CA ILE A 297 -9.53 -22.61 -5.68
C ILE A 297 -8.02 -22.48 -5.80
N VAL A 298 -7.30 -23.60 -5.66
CA VAL A 298 -5.86 -23.68 -5.89
C VAL A 298 -5.62 -24.45 -7.19
N VAL A 299 -4.93 -23.85 -8.16
CA VAL A 299 -4.70 -24.44 -9.49
C VAL A 299 -3.23 -24.43 -9.85
N ASN A 300 -2.71 -25.56 -10.35
CA ASN A 300 -1.36 -25.69 -10.89
C ASN A 300 -0.26 -25.11 -9.97
N SER A 301 -0.48 -25.18 -8.65
CA SER A 301 0.42 -24.57 -7.67
C SER A 301 1.27 -25.63 -6.97
N HIS A 302 2.44 -25.22 -6.48
CA HIS A 302 3.38 -26.10 -5.80
C HIS A 302 3.42 -25.76 -4.31
N LEU A 303 3.05 -26.72 -3.45
CA LEU A 303 2.97 -26.57 -2.01
C LEU A 303 3.94 -27.57 -1.34
N ARG A 304 4.89 -27.08 -0.53
CA ARG A 304 5.88 -27.95 0.15
C ARG A 304 6.47 -27.34 1.42
N GLY A 305 7.04 -28.15 2.30
CA GLY A 305 7.72 -27.66 3.50
C GLY A 305 6.79 -27.06 4.57
N HIS A 306 5.50 -27.45 4.58
CA HIS A 306 4.52 -27.01 5.59
C HIS A 306 4.10 -28.19 6.46
N LYS A 307 3.52 -27.91 7.64
CA LYS A 307 2.86 -28.95 8.44
C LYS A 307 1.59 -29.45 7.76
N PHE A 308 0.88 -28.54 7.10
CA PHE A 308 -0.33 -28.81 6.32
C PHE A 308 -0.23 -28.08 4.98
N ASP A 309 -0.31 -28.80 3.86
CA ASP A 309 -0.33 -28.14 2.55
C ASP A 309 -1.62 -27.31 2.41
N LEU A 310 -2.77 -27.96 2.65
CA LEU A 310 -4.10 -27.38 2.62
C LEU A 310 -4.81 -27.61 3.97
N ASN A 311 -5.24 -26.54 4.62
CA ASN A 311 -6.07 -26.61 5.83
C ASN A 311 -7.41 -25.92 5.62
N TYR A 312 -8.51 -26.51 6.09
CA TYR A 312 -9.81 -25.84 6.11
C TYR A 312 -10.45 -25.94 7.48
N GLU A 313 -11.20 -24.91 7.87
CA GLU A 313 -12.00 -24.92 9.09
C GLU A 313 -13.35 -24.24 8.87
N THR A 314 -14.32 -24.65 9.68
CA THR A 314 -15.64 -24.01 9.75
C THR A 314 -15.60 -22.80 10.67
N ILE A 315 -16.08 -21.66 10.20
CA ILE A 315 -16.26 -20.45 11.03
C ILE A 315 -17.66 -19.89 10.77
N ASP A 316 -18.34 -19.47 11.83
CA ASP A 316 -19.73 -18.95 11.77
C ASP A 316 -20.71 -19.88 11.03
N GLY A 317 -20.51 -21.21 11.16
CA GLY A 317 -21.33 -22.23 10.50
C GLY A 317 -21.05 -22.41 9.01
N ILE A 318 -20.11 -21.67 8.44
CA ILE A 318 -19.70 -21.79 7.04
C ILE A 318 -18.43 -22.64 6.97
N PRO A 319 -18.45 -23.81 6.32
CA PRO A 319 -17.25 -24.63 6.14
C PRO A 319 -16.27 -23.94 5.17
N GLY A 320 -14.98 -24.12 5.42
CA GLY A 320 -13.96 -23.86 4.41
C GLY A 320 -13.94 -24.99 3.37
N ASP A 321 -13.68 -24.65 2.11
CA ASP A 321 -13.68 -25.59 1.00
C ASP A 321 -12.62 -25.26 -0.07
N PHE A 322 -12.13 -26.31 -0.73
CA PHE A 322 -11.17 -26.27 -1.83
C PHE A 322 -11.76 -26.79 -3.16
N ASP A 323 -13.08 -26.96 -3.28
CA ASP A 323 -13.73 -27.44 -4.50
C ASP A 323 -13.28 -26.68 -5.76
N GLY A 324 -12.99 -27.42 -6.83
CA GLY A 324 -12.43 -26.93 -8.08
C GLY A 324 -10.90 -26.85 -8.13
N SER A 325 -10.20 -27.11 -7.02
CA SER A 325 -8.74 -27.17 -7.00
C SER A 325 -8.20 -28.35 -7.82
N THR A 326 -7.15 -28.12 -8.63
CA THR A 326 -6.61 -29.14 -9.56
C THR A 326 -5.17 -28.86 -9.97
N GLY A 327 -4.45 -29.91 -10.39
CA GLY A 327 -3.08 -29.80 -10.91
C GLY A 327 -2.03 -29.37 -9.89
N ASN A 328 -2.34 -29.41 -8.60
CA ASN A 328 -1.44 -28.99 -7.54
C ASN A 328 -0.46 -30.11 -7.17
N VAL A 329 0.79 -29.75 -6.94
CA VAL A 329 1.82 -30.66 -6.46
C VAL A 329 2.01 -30.40 -4.97
N CYS A 330 1.81 -31.43 -4.15
CA CYS A 330 1.90 -31.31 -2.70
C CYS A 330 2.95 -32.22 -2.08
N SER A 331 3.52 -31.72 -0.98
CA SER A 331 4.39 -32.39 -0.03
C SER A 331 5.75 -32.84 -0.55
N ASP A 332 6.67 -32.94 0.42
CA ASP A 332 8.02 -33.46 0.26
C ASP A 332 8.05 -35.00 0.25
N TYR A 333 9.18 -35.52 -0.24
CA TYR A 333 9.45 -36.84 -0.79
C TYR A 333 8.75 -38.07 -0.15
N PRO A 334 8.09 -38.94 -0.95
CA PRO A 334 7.75 -38.72 -2.35
C PRO A 334 6.59 -37.70 -2.49
N PRO A 335 6.61 -36.86 -3.54
CA PRO A 335 5.50 -35.96 -3.82
C PRO A 335 4.19 -36.75 -3.95
N ARG A 336 3.10 -36.16 -3.48
CA ARG A 336 1.76 -36.72 -3.62
C ARG A 336 1.05 -36.02 -4.78
N ASP A 337 0.36 -36.82 -5.59
CA ASP A 337 -0.43 -36.31 -6.73
C ASP A 337 -1.66 -35.52 -6.28
N ILE A 338 -2.07 -35.63 -5.02
CA ILE A 338 -3.25 -34.94 -4.47
C ILE A 338 -2.88 -34.26 -3.16
N CYS A 339 -3.09 -32.95 -3.13
CA CYS A 339 -3.08 -32.15 -1.92
C CYS A 339 -4.26 -32.53 -1.03
N ALA A 340 -4.00 -33.22 0.08
CA ALA A 340 -5.05 -33.54 1.03
C ALA A 340 -5.40 -32.29 1.85
N ALA A 341 -6.63 -31.81 1.70
CA ALA A 341 -7.19 -30.81 2.59
C ALA A 341 -7.58 -31.46 3.92
N VAL A 342 -7.16 -30.88 5.04
CA VAL A 342 -7.45 -31.37 6.38
C VAL A 342 -8.12 -30.29 7.23
N SER A 343 -9.03 -30.71 8.12
CA SER A 343 -9.42 -29.89 9.28
C SER A 343 -8.60 -30.37 10.46
N SER A 344 -7.87 -29.44 11.07
CA SER A 344 -6.90 -29.73 12.13
C SER A 344 -7.31 -29.07 13.45
N ALA A 345 -8.57 -28.63 13.55
CA ALA A 345 -9.13 -27.89 14.69
C ALA A 345 -8.26 -26.69 15.08
N LEU A 346 -7.68 -26.02 14.08
CA LEU A 346 -6.83 -24.87 14.31
C LEU A 346 -7.69 -23.65 14.70
N GLU A 347 -7.10 -22.70 15.43
CA GLU A 347 -7.73 -21.40 15.63
C GLU A 347 -7.52 -20.50 14.41
N PRO A 348 -8.56 -19.73 14.01
CA PRO A 348 -8.44 -18.78 12.92
C PRO A 348 -7.44 -17.69 13.33
N PRO A 349 -6.67 -17.16 12.36
CA PRO A 349 -5.96 -15.93 12.59
C PRO A 349 -6.92 -14.85 13.11
N ARG A 350 -6.69 -14.33 14.33
CA ARG A 350 -7.47 -13.17 14.79
C ARG A 350 -7.24 -12.03 13.80
N PRO A 351 -8.30 -11.31 13.38
CA PRO A 351 -8.15 -10.12 12.57
C PRO A 351 -7.09 -9.21 13.19
N ILE A 352 -6.18 -8.71 12.37
CA ILE A 352 -5.20 -7.73 12.82
C ILE A 352 -6.01 -6.49 13.18
N SER A 353 -6.08 -6.18 14.48
CA SER A 353 -6.71 -4.94 14.91
C SER A 353 -5.97 -3.80 14.21
N PRO A 354 -6.67 -2.85 13.58
CA PRO A 354 -6.01 -1.66 13.08
C PRO A 354 -5.30 -1.03 14.28
N THR A 355 -3.97 -0.98 14.22
CA THR A 355 -3.19 -0.30 15.25
C THR A 355 -3.65 1.15 15.25
N SER A 356 -4.28 1.57 16.35
CA SER A 356 -4.82 2.91 16.56
C SER A 356 -3.76 3.98 16.48
#